data_AF-A0A5J4W564-F1
#
_entry.id   AF-A0A5J4W564-F1
#
_cell.length_a   1.000
_cell.length_b   1.000
_cell.length_c   1.000
_cell.angle_alpha   90.00
_cell.angle_beta   90.00
_cell.angle_gamma   90.00
#
_symmetry.space_group_name_H-M   'P 1'
#
loop_
_entity.id
_entity.type
_entity.pdbx_description
1 polymer ?
#
loop_
_entity_poly.entity_id
_entity_poly.type
_entity_poly.pdbx_seq_one_letter_code
_entity_poly.pdbx_strand_id
1 'polypeptide(L)'
;MRWDVKEGIDQINEDIIKDGHKTITQSINTVIIFCIGSVVLILAFLFFNSIPWALNILQISRRLRNLLVLLPIKSTSFSFLTESQKELKLLPTMTTGYQKMDKGRTRIYDAILLVIEGLDEKQSSDTIEALFAHLIVVTHVIFAEEEEDMYDHTYDQAKMNLHIKNHTILKQRLTHLVDQAMKFINRGNREDPAALRVIRRTLLRLFDHHFSSEDVEYVELAVLEQERDMTKDTEIDNLHIKKNKHHHHHHKHHHIRLSDEYSNNKNKNDLN
;
A
#
# COMPACT_ATOMS: atom_id res chain seq x y z
N MET A 1 -9.48 -89.28 -46.30
CA MET A 1 -10.09 -89.65 -45.01
C MET A 1 -9.23 -89.29 -43.79
N ARG A 2 -8.07 -89.94 -43.50
CA ARG A 2 -7.25 -89.53 -42.33
C ARG A 2 -6.60 -88.15 -42.46
N TRP A 3 -6.22 -87.75 -43.68
CA TRP A 3 -5.65 -86.44 -43.96
C TRP A 3 -6.69 -85.32 -43.81
N ASP A 4 -7.91 -85.51 -44.33
CA ASP A 4 -9.01 -84.53 -44.19
C ASP A 4 -9.40 -84.27 -42.72
N VAL A 5 -9.36 -85.30 -41.88
CA VAL A 5 -9.67 -85.16 -40.44
C VAL A 5 -8.59 -84.38 -39.71
N LYS A 6 -7.31 -84.61 -40.05
CA LYS A 6 -6.20 -83.86 -39.46
C LYS A 6 -6.26 -82.39 -39.86
N GLU A 7 -6.50 -82.11 -41.13
CA GLU A 7 -6.60 -80.75 -41.66
C GLU A 7 -7.82 -80.00 -41.08
N GLY A 8 -8.95 -80.69 -40.89
CA GLY A 8 -10.11 -80.12 -40.20
C GLY A 8 -9.85 -79.80 -38.72
N ILE A 9 -9.09 -80.64 -38.01
CA ILE A 9 -8.70 -80.37 -36.61
C ILE A 9 -7.71 -79.20 -36.54
N ASP A 10 -6.76 -79.12 -37.47
CA ASP A 10 -5.78 -78.03 -37.53
C ASP A 10 -6.47 -76.69 -37.85
N GLN A 11 -7.45 -76.68 -38.76
CA GLN A 11 -8.29 -75.50 -39.05
C GLN A 11 -9.12 -75.07 -37.83
N ILE A 12 -9.75 -76.00 -37.12
CA ILE A 12 -10.51 -75.69 -35.89
C ILE A 12 -9.58 -75.11 -34.81
N ASN A 13 -8.38 -75.64 -34.65
CA ASN A 13 -7.40 -75.10 -33.71
C ASN A 13 -6.96 -73.68 -34.10
N GLU A 14 -6.71 -73.44 -35.38
CA GLU A 14 -6.34 -72.12 -35.88
C GLU A 14 -7.47 -71.10 -35.68
N ASP A 15 -8.72 -71.49 -35.95
CA ASP A 15 -9.90 -70.65 -35.74
C ASP A 15 -10.13 -70.36 -34.25
N ILE A 16 -9.97 -71.35 -33.35
CA ILE A 16 -10.06 -71.14 -31.90
C ILE A 16 -8.99 -70.17 -31.41
N ILE A 17 -7.75 -70.31 -31.89
CA ILE A 17 -6.64 -69.42 -31.54
C ILE A 17 -6.92 -68.00 -32.05
N LYS A 18 -7.41 -67.87 -33.27
CA LYS A 18 -7.72 -66.58 -33.90
C LYS A 18 -8.89 -65.88 -33.22
N ASP A 19 -9.96 -66.60 -32.91
CA ASP A 19 -11.09 -66.06 -32.15
C ASP A 19 -10.67 -65.70 -30.72
N GLY A 20 -9.83 -66.52 -30.07
CA GLY A 20 -9.22 -66.19 -28.78
C GLY A 20 -8.44 -64.89 -28.82
N HIS A 21 -7.54 -64.72 -29.79
CA HIS A 21 -6.78 -63.48 -29.98
C HIS A 21 -7.68 -62.28 -30.25
N LYS A 22 -8.74 -62.46 -31.05
CA LYS A 22 -9.70 -61.41 -31.36
C LYS A 22 -10.49 -60.98 -30.12
N THR A 23 -10.98 -61.93 -29.32
CA THR A 23 -11.70 -61.63 -28.07
C THR A 23 -10.80 -60.90 -27.08
N ILE A 24 -9.55 -61.35 -26.90
CA ILE A 24 -8.58 -60.68 -26.02
C ILE A 24 -8.32 -59.25 -26.50
N THR A 25 -8.06 -59.04 -27.80
CA THR A 25 -7.79 -57.71 -28.36
C THR A 25 -9.00 -56.78 -28.21
N GLN A 26 -10.21 -57.30 -28.41
CA GLN A 26 -11.44 -56.54 -28.20
C GLN A 26 -11.62 -56.15 -26.74
N SER A 27 -11.40 -57.07 -25.79
CA SER A 27 -11.49 -56.77 -24.35
C SER A 27 -10.48 -55.71 -23.91
N ILE A 28 -9.23 -55.78 -24.39
CA ILE A 28 -8.20 -54.76 -24.10
C ILE A 28 -8.64 -53.39 -24.58
N ASN A 29 -9.14 -53.28 -25.83
CA ASN A 29 -9.60 -52.02 -26.38
C ASN A 29 -10.79 -51.44 -25.60
N THR A 30 -11.75 -52.28 -25.18
CA THR A 30 -12.88 -51.83 -24.37
C THR A 30 -12.43 -51.27 -23.02
N VAL A 31 -11.48 -51.94 -22.35
CA VAL A 31 -10.95 -51.48 -21.06
C VAL A 31 -10.20 -50.16 -21.20
N ILE A 32 -9.37 -49.99 -22.25
CA ILE A 32 -8.65 -48.73 -22.50
C ILE A 32 -9.63 -47.57 -22.71
N ILE A 33 -10.67 -47.75 -23.52
CA ILE A 33 -11.69 -46.73 -23.77
C ILE A 33 -12.40 -46.35 -22.46
N PHE A 34 -12.74 -47.34 -21.62
CA PHE A 34 -13.39 -47.09 -20.35
C PHE A 34 -12.48 -46.34 -19.37
N CYS A 35 -11.19 -46.72 -19.28
CA CYS A 35 -10.22 -46.02 -18.46
C CYS A 35 -10.07 -44.55 -18.87
N ILE A 36 -9.87 -44.28 -20.16
CA ILE A 36 -9.77 -42.91 -20.67
C ILE A 36 -11.05 -42.12 -20.39
N GLY A 37 -12.22 -42.73 -20.64
CA GLY A 37 -13.52 -42.11 -20.36
C GLY A 37 -13.69 -41.74 -18.89
N SER A 38 -13.29 -42.63 -17.96
CA SER A 38 -13.38 -42.37 -16.52
C SER A 38 -12.48 -41.22 -16.06
N VAL A 39 -11.27 -41.11 -16.61
CA VAL A 39 -10.33 -40.02 -16.28
C VAL A 39 -10.89 -38.67 -16.77
N VAL A 40 -11.40 -38.62 -18.00
CA VAL A 40 -12.01 -37.40 -18.55
C VAL A 40 -13.22 -36.96 -17.72
N LEU A 41 -14.05 -37.92 -17.30
CA LEU A 41 -15.23 -37.64 -16.49
C LEU A 41 -14.85 -37.11 -15.10
N ILE A 42 -13.86 -37.71 -14.44
CA ILE A 42 -13.33 -37.23 -13.14
C ILE A 42 -12.78 -35.80 -13.28
N LEU A 43 -12.00 -35.52 -14.33
CA LEU A 43 -11.48 -34.18 -14.60
C LEU A 43 -12.61 -33.17 -14.81
N ALA A 44 -13.62 -33.52 -15.61
CA ALA A 44 -14.78 -32.65 -15.84
C ALA A 44 -15.47 -32.32 -14.51
N PHE A 45 -15.77 -33.32 -13.67
CA PHE A 45 -16.36 -33.10 -12.35
C PHE A 45 -15.51 -32.18 -11.47
N LEU A 46 -14.18 -32.32 -11.52
CA LEU A 46 -13.26 -31.47 -10.77
C LEU A 46 -13.34 -30.02 -11.25
N PHE A 47 -13.36 -29.77 -12.56
CA PHE A 47 -13.50 -28.41 -13.11
C PHE A 47 -14.85 -27.79 -12.75
N PHE A 48 -15.95 -28.53 -12.92
CA PHE A 48 -17.30 -28.02 -12.63
C PHE A 48 -17.53 -27.76 -11.14
N ASN A 49 -16.83 -28.45 -10.24
CA ASN A 49 -16.95 -28.20 -8.79
C ASN A 49 -15.97 -27.12 -8.32
N SER A 50 -14.71 -27.18 -8.77
CA SER A 50 -13.65 -26.31 -8.27
C SER A 50 -13.79 -24.86 -8.74
N ILE A 51 -14.24 -24.64 -9.97
CA ILE A 51 -14.35 -23.28 -10.53
C ILE A 51 -15.43 -22.47 -9.80
N PRO A 52 -16.69 -22.94 -9.64
CA PRO A 52 -17.69 -22.19 -8.89
C PRO A 52 -17.30 -21.96 -7.43
N TRP A 53 -16.64 -22.94 -6.80
CA TRP A 53 -16.14 -22.79 -5.43
C TRP A 53 -15.08 -21.70 -5.32
N ALA A 54 -14.09 -21.69 -6.23
CA ALA A 54 -13.03 -20.68 -6.26
C ALA A 54 -13.60 -19.27 -6.49
N LEU A 55 -14.56 -19.13 -7.41
CA LEU A 55 -15.25 -17.85 -7.65
C LEU A 55 -16.04 -17.39 -6.41
N ASN A 56 -16.73 -18.29 -5.73
CA ASN A 56 -17.46 -17.98 -4.50
C ASN A 56 -16.52 -17.54 -3.37
N ILE A 57 -15.37 -18.20 -3.19
CA ILE A 57 -14.39 -17.81 -2.18
C ILE A 57 -13.79 -16.44 -2.47
N LEU A 58 -13.50 -16.12 -3.72
CA LEU A 58 -13.02 -14.80 -4.10
C LEU A 58 -14.04 -13.71 -3.77
N GLN A 59 -15.33 -13.97 -4.01
CA GLN A 59 -16.40 -13.04 -3.64
C GLN A 59 -16.54 -12.89 -2.13
N ILE A 60 -16.50 -13.99 -1.36
CA ILE A 60 -16.57 -13.97 0.11
C ILE A 60 -15.36 -13.23 0.68
N SER A 61 -14.16 -13.46 0.16
CA SER A 61 -12.94 -12.75 0.57
C SER A 61 -13.05 -11.24 0.34
N ARG A 62 -13.60 -10.80 -0.80
CA ARG A 62 -13.87 -9.38 -1.06
C ARG A 62 -14.88 -8.80 -0.07
N ARG A 63 -15.96 -9.53 0.25
CA ARG A 63 -16.96 -9.10 1.25
C ARG A 63 -16.38 -9.04 2.65
N LEU A 64 -15.58 -10.03 3.06
CA LEU A 64 -14.88 -10.05 4.34
C LEU A 64 -13.89 -8.89 4.49
N ARG A 65 -13.18 -8.52 3.41
CA ARG A 65 -12.32 -7.33 3.41
C ARG A 65 -13.11 -6.05 3.68
N ASN A 66 -14.30 -5.92 3.11
CA ASN A 66 -15.18 -4.79 3.36
C ASN A 66 -15.77 -4.81 4.79
N LEU A 67 -16.04 -6.00 5.35
CA LEU A 67 -16.49 -6.13 6.74
C LEU A 67 -15.37 -5.89 7.76
N LEU A 68 -14.13 -6.28 7.45
CA LEU A 68 -12.93 -5.94 8.24
C LEU A 68 -12.71 -4.42 8.32
N VAL A 69 -13.16 -3.67 7.31
CA VAL A 69 -13.15 -2.19 7.35
C VAL A 69 -14.21 -1.65 8.31
N LEU A 70 -15.30 -2.38 8.53
CA LEU A 70 -16.42 -1.97 9.39
C LEU A 70 -16.27 -2.44 10.84
N LEU A 71 -15.40 -3.40 11.13
CA LEU A 71 -15.20 -3.88 12.50
C LEU A 71 -14.70 -2.73 13.38
N PRO A 72 -15.41 -2.38 14.47
CA PRO A 72 -14.89 -1.48 15.47
C PRO A 72 -13.76 -2.23 16.20
N ILE A 73 -12.51 -1.94 15.84
CA ILE A 73 -11.39 -2.25 16.73
C ILE A 73 -11.64 -1.38 17.96
N LYS A 74 -12.16 -2.00 19.02
CA LYS A 74 -12.51 -1.34 20.26
C LYS A 74 -11.38 -0.39 20.67
N SER A 75 -11.79 0.84 20.98
CA SER A 75 -11.17 2.00 21.63
C SER A 75 -9.74 1.96 22.20
N THR A 76 -9.11 0.82 22.42
CA THR A 76 -7.70 0.71 22.84
C THR A 76 -6.74 1.07 21.71
N SER A 77 -7.08 0.74 20.46
CA SER A 77 -6.32 1.20 19.29
C SER A 77 -6.61 2.65 18.91
N PHE A 78 -7.70 3.25 19.40
CA PHE A 78 -7.99 4.66 19.12
C PHE A 78 -7.06 5.57 19.93
N SER A 79 -6.78 5.22 21.20
CA SER A 79 -5.72 5.86 21.99
C SER A 79 -4.33 5.57 21.41
N PHE A 80 -4.08 4.35 20.92
CA PHE A 80 -2.81 4.03 20.26
C PHE A 80 -2.65 4.73 18.91
N LEU A 81 -3.75 4.95 18.17
CA LEU A 81 -3.73 5.70 16.93
C LEU A 81 -3.52 7.19 17.20
N THR A 82 -4.18 7.79 18.20
CA THR A 82 -3.94 9.19 18.60
C THR A 82 -2.57 9.40 19.22
N GLU A 83 -2.00 8.42 19.92
CA GLU A 83 -0.62 8.47 20.41
C GLU A 83 0.40 8.23 19.28
N SER A 84 0.05 7.38 18.29
CA SER A 84 0.80 7.22 17.03
C SER A 84 0.55 8.32 16.00
N GLN A 85 -0.45 9.19 16.16
CA GLN A 85 -0.65 10.34 15.28
C GLN A 85 0.43 11.39 15.52
N LYS A 86 1.08 11.35 16.69
CA LYS A 86 2.36 12.04 16.94
C LYS A 86 3.58 11.37 16.29
N GLU A 87 3.43 10.14 15.81
CA GLU A 87 4.50 9.33 15.20
C GLU A 87 4.04 8.63 13.91
N LEU A 88 3.24 9.30 13.08
CA LEU A 88 3.07 8.90 11.67
C LEU A 88 4.31 9.35 10.89
N LYS A 89 5.48 8.84 11.30
CA LYS A 89 6.66 8.82 10.44
C LYS A 89 6.31 7.91 9.26
N LEU A 90 6.67 8.32 8.04
CA LEU A 90 6.67 7.43 6.87
C LEU A 90 7.15 6.04 7.30
N LEU A 91 6.40 5.00 6.95
CA LEU A 91 6.86 3.64 7.20
C LEU A 91 8.22 3.47 6.50
N PRO A 92 9.19 2.73 7.07
CA PRO A 92 10.50 2.52 6.44
C PRO A 92 10.42 1.93 5.02
N THR A 93 9.32 1.26 4.68
CA THR A 93 9.04 0.71 3.35
C THR A 93 8.54 1.75 2.34
N MET A 94 8.28 2.98 2.79
CA MET A 94 7.82 4.12 1.99
C MET A 94 8.89 5.21 1.92
N THR A 95 9.99 5.05 2.66
CA THR A 95 11.16 5.92 2.54
C THR A 95 12.03 5.40 1.42
N THR A 96 12.34 6.28 0.48
CA THR A 96 13.15 5.95 -0.70
C THR A 96 14.62 6.28 -0.51
N GLY A 97 14.98 6.96 0.59
CA GLY A 97 16.32 7.49 0.82
C GLY A 97 16.60 8.77 0.01
N TYR A 98 15.70 9.13 -0.91
CA TYR A 98 15.74 10.39 -1.65
C TYR A 98 14.90 11.45 -0.92
N GLN A 99 15.57 12.39 -0.26
CA GLN A 99 14.91 13.38 0.61
C GLN A 99 13.86 14.24 -0.11
N LYS A 100 14.04 14.55 -1.41
CA LYS A 100 13.08 15.39 -2.15
C LYS A 100 11.70 14.73 -2.20
N MET A 101 11.67 13.44 -2.56
CA MET A 101 10.43 12.64 -2.54
C MET A 101 9.92 12.38 -1.13
N ASP A 102 10.79 11.98 -0.21
CA ASP A 102 10.36 11.67 1.17
C ASP A 102 9.75 12.92 1.86
N LYS A 103 10.28 14.13 1.57
CA LYS A 103 9.69 15.41 2.02
C LYS A 103 8.35 15.68 1.35
N GLY A 104 8.22 15.43 0.05
CA GLY A 104 6.95 15.56 -0.67
C GLY A 104 5.84 14.68 -0.08
N ARG A 105 6.15 13.39 0.15
CA ARG A 105 5.25 12.44 0.83
C ARG A 105 4.88 12.89 2.23
N THR A 106 5.85 13.38 3.00
CA THR A 106 5.60 13.89 4.36
C THR A 106 4.59 15.04 4.33
N ARG A 107 4.72 15.98 3.39
CA ARG A 107 3.78 17.11 3.24
C ARG A 107 2.36 16.65 2.90
N ILE A 108 2.22 15.61 2.06
CA ILE A 108 0.91 15.00 1.77
C ILE A 108 0.33 14.36 3.04
N TYR A 109 1.12 13.59 3.79
CA TYR A 109 0.68 12.98 5.04
C TYR A 109 0.29 14.00 6.10
N ASP A 110 1.05 15.08 6.26
CA ASP A 110 0.73 16.18 7.17
C ASP A 110 -0.62 16.81 6.80
N ALA A 111 -0.88 17.04 5.51
CA ALA A 111 -2.16 17.55 5.05
C ALA A 111 -3.33 16.57 5.29
N ILE A 112 -3.10 15.26 5.15
CA ILE A 112 -4.09 14.22 5.51
C ILE A 112 -4.39 14.24 7.00
N LEU A 113 -3.36 14.38 7.84
CA LEU A 113 -3.51 14.44 9.30
C LEU A 113 -4.35 15.65 9.72
N LEU A 114 -4.10 16.82 9.14
CA LEU A 114 -4.90 18.02 9.41
C LEU A 114 -6.38 17.81 9.08
N VAL A 115 -6.69 17.13 7.97
CA VAL A 115 -8.09 16.76 7.62
C VAL A 115 -8.69 15.81 8.66
N ILE A 116 -7.94 14.81 9.11
CA ILE A 116 -8.42 13.84 10.11
C ILE A 116 -8.66 14.53 11.45
N GLU A 117 -7.75 15.39 11.89
CA GLU A 117 -7.88 16.20 13.10
C GLU A 117 -9.12 17.10 13.03
N GLY A 118 -9.32 17.79 11.90
CA GLY A 118 -10.52 18.61 11.69
C GLY A 118 -11.84 17.81 11.71
N LEU A 119 -11.81 16.56 11.25
CA LEU A 119 -12.94 15.63 11.36
C LEU A 119 -13.18 15.16 12.81
N ASP A 120 -12.13 14.99 13.60
CA ASP A 120 -12.18 14.51 14.98
C ASP A 120 -12.65 15.61 15.94
N GLU A 121 -12.15 16.83 15.76
CA GLU A 121 -12.54 18.03 16.52
C GLU A 121 -13.93 18.56 16.18
N LYS A 122 -14.61 17.96 15.19
CA LYS A 122 -15.93 18.40 14.68
C LYS A 122 -15.96 19.88 14.29
N GLN A 123 -14.87 20.40 13.70
CA GLN A 123 -14.74 21.78 13.21
C GLN A 123 -15.86 22.15 12.22
N SER A 124 -16.09 23.42 11.85
CA SER A 124 -17.20 23.74 10.92
C SER A 124 -17.08 23.02 9.57
N SER A 125 -18.20 22.85 8.84
CA SER A 125 -18.15 22.19 7.52
C SER A 125 -17.21 22.93 6.57
N ASP A 126 -17.26 24.27 6.60
CA ASP A 126 -16.43 25.16 5.81
C ASP A 126 -14.92 24.99 6.11
N THR A 127 -14.56 24.79 7.39
CA THR A 127 -13.16 24.52 7.76
C THR A 127 -12.70 23.17 7.22
N ILE A 128 -13.54 22.13 7.30
CA ILE A 128 -13.19 20.81 6.75
C ILE A 128 -13.07 20.86 5.23
N GLU A 129 -13.93 21.61 4.56
CA GLU A 129 -13.84 21.84 3.11
C GLU A 129 -12.52 22.53 2.74
N ALA A 130 -12.11 23.55 3.50
CA ALA A 130 -10.83 24.23 3.31
C ALA A 130 -9.64 23.29 3.53
N LEU A 131 -9.68 22.41 4.53
CA LEU A 131 -8.65 21.41 4.78
C LEU A 131 -8.56 20.39 3.64
N PHE A 132 -9.69 19.94 3.10
CA PHE A 132 -9.71 19.07 1.93
C PHE A 132 -9.19 19.77 0.67
N ALA A 133 -9.54 21.04 0.46
CA ALA A 133 -9.03 21.83 -0.65
C ALA A 133 -7.50 22.00 -0.54
N HIS A 134 -6.99 22.26 0.67
CA HIS A 134 -5.56 22.30 0.94
C HIS A 134 -4.88 20.96 0.60
N LEU A 135 -5.44 19.82 1.02
CA LEU A 135 -4.92 18.50 0.68
C LEU A 135 -4.87 18.24 -0.83
N ILE A 136 -5.90 18.64 -1.58
CA ILE A 136 -5.92 18.52 -3.05
C ILE A 136 -4.80 19.35 -3.66
N VAL A 137 -4.62 20.60 -3.22
CA VAL A 137 -3.58 21.50 -3.73
C VAL A 137 -2.19 20.96 -3.43
N VAL A 138 -1.92 20.55 -2.19
CA VAL A 138 -0.62 19.97 -1.79
C VAL A 138 -0.31 18.74 -2.65
N THR A 139 -1.28 17.83 -2.81
CA THR A 139 -1.09 16.63 -3.64
C THR A 139 -0.76 16.98 -5.08
N HIS A 140 -1.43 17.99 -5.66
CA HIS A 140 -1.18 18.42 -7.03
C HIS A 140 0.23 19.00 -7.20
N VAL A 141 0.67 19.84 -6.27
CA VAL A 141 2.00 20.47 -6.30
C VAL A 141 3.09 19.41 -6.18
N ILE A 142 2.99 18.49 -5.21
CA ILE A 142 3.99 17.44 -5.01
C ILE A 142 4.10 16.52 -6.23
N PHE A 143 2.98 16.10 -6.81
CA PHE A 143 3.02 15.30 -8.03
C PHE A 143 3.61 16.08 -9.22
N ALA A 144 3.35 17.39 -9.35
CA ALA A 144 3.99 18.19 -10.39
C ALA A 144 5.51 18.31 -10.20
N GLU A 145 5.96 18.51 -8.95
CA GLU A 145 7.39 18.54 -8.60
C GLU A 145 8.08 17.20 -8.88
N GLU A 146 7.38 16.08 -8.65
CA GLU A 146 7.85 14.73 -8.96
C GLU A 146 7.88 14.45 -10.46
N GLU A 147 6.89 14.92 -11.21
CA GLU A 147 6.84 14.80 -12.67
C GLU A 147 7.98 15.60 -13.34
N GLU A 148 8.30 16.78 -12.82
CA GLU A 148 9.47 17.57 -13.23
C GLU A 148 10.78 16.84 -12.87
N ASP A 149 10.87 16.27 -11.67
CA ASP A 149 12.03 15.50 -11.23
C ASP A 149 12.28 14.27 -12.11
N MET A 150 11.23 13.52 -12.49
CA MET A 150 11.34 12.38 -13.41
C MET A 150 11.84 12.79 -14.79
N TYR A 151 11.46 13.98 -15.26
CA TYR A 151 11.93 14.52 -16.53
C TYR A 151 13.43 14.84 -16.48
N ASP A 152 13.88 15.47 -15.39
CA ASP A 152 15.28 15.84 -15.18
C ASP A 152 16.21 14.61 -15.09
N HIS A 153 15.74 13.52 -14.49
CA HIS A 153 16.50 12.27 -14.38
C HIS A 153 16.41 11.38 -15.63
N THR A 154 15.82 11.87 -16.72
CA THR A 154 15.66 11.11 -17.99
C THR A 154 15.02 9.74 -17.79
N TYR A 155 14.01 9.66 -16.91
CA TYR A 155 13.30 8.41 -16.65
C TYR A 155 12.65 7.87 -17.95
N ASP A 156 12.52 6.55 -18.06
CA ASP A 156 11.95 5.92 -19.25
C ASP A 156 10.58 6.54 -19.58
N GLN A 157 10.42 7.01 -20.83
CA GLN A 157 9.22 7.75 -21.21
C GLN A 157 7.93 6.93 -21.08
N ALA A 158 7.98 5.61 -21.34
CA ALA A 158 6.79 4.78 -21.20
C ALA A 158 6.40 4.61 -19.72
N LYS A 159 7.39 4.42 -18.85
CA LYS A 159 7.18 4.35 -17.39
C LYS A 159 6.74 5.68 -16.80
N MET A 160 7.35 6.79 -17.20
CA MET A 160 6.98 8.13 -16.76
C MET A 160 5.53 8.46 -17.16
N ASN A 161 5.13 8.17 -18.39
CA ASN A 161 3.74 8.37 -18.85
C ASN A 161 2.74 7.53 -18.05
N LEU A 162 3.10 6.29 -17.70
CA LEU A 162 2.28 5.44 -16.85
C LEU A 162 2.17 6.02 -15.43
N HIS A 163 3.27 6.51 -14.87
CA HIS A 163 3.33 7.11 -13.55
C HIS A 163 2.51 8.41 -13.46
N ILE A 164 2.63 9.32 -14.44
CA ILE A 164 1.78 10.54 -14.57
C ILE A 164 0.30 10.17 -14.67
N LYS A 165 -0.03 9.08 -15.38
CA LYS A 165 -1.40 8.59 -15.46
C LYS A 165 -1.90 8.10 -14.10
N ASN A 166 -1.05 7.44 -13.31
CA ASN A 166 -1.38 7.02 -11.94
C ASN A 166 -1.61 8.23 -11.04
N HIS A 167 -0.78 9.28 -11.11
CA HIS A 167 -1.05 10.56 -10.44
C HIS A 167 -2.43 11.11 -10.79
N THR A 168 -2.78 11.11 -12.08
CA THR A 168 -4.09 11.60 -12.54
C THR A 168 -5.24 10.80 -11.92
N ILE A 169 -5.11 9.47 -11.87
CA ILE A 169 -6.11 8.60 -11.25
C ILE A 169 -6.20 8.84 -9.73
N LEU A 170 -5.08 9.02 -9.05
CA LEU A 170 -5.04 9.31 -7.61
C LEU A 170 -5.69 10.66 -7.29
N LYS A 171 -5.38 11.69 -8.07
CA LYS A 171 -6.02 13.02 -7.98
C LYS A 171 -7.54 12.91 -8.15
N GLN A 172 -8.01 12.16 -9.14
CA GLN A 172 -9.45 11.93 -9.35
C GLN A 172 -10.10 11.19 -8.18
N ARG A 173 -9.45 10.14 -7.67
CA ARG A 173 -9.94 9.39 -6.50
C ARG A 173 -10.02 10.25 -5.25
N LEU A 174 -9.02 11.11 -5.03
CA LEU A 174 -9.03 12.08 -3.93
C LEU A 174 -10.23 13.01 -4.05
N THR A 175 -10.40 13.68 -5.20
CA THR A 175 -11.54 14.59 -5.42
C THR A 175 -12.89 13.90 -5.23
N HIS A 176 -13.02 12.65 -5.71
CA HIS A 176 -14.24 11.88 -5.51
C HIS A 176 -14.50 11.56 -4.04
N LEU A 177 -13.46 11.18 -3.30
CA LEU A 177 -13.56 10.92 -1.87
C LEU A 177 -13.94 12.18 -1.09
N VAL A 178 -13.38 13.34 -1.45
CA VAL A 178 -13.74 14.64 -0.86
C VAL A 178 -15.21 14.97 -1.12
N ASP A 179 -15.69 14.84 -2.35
CA ASP A 179 -17.11 15.10 -2.68
C ASP A 179 -18.04 14.17 -1.90
N GLN A 180 -17.70 12.89 -1.78
CA GLN A 180 -18.47 11.94 -0.97
C GLN A 180 -18.44 12.31 0.53
N ALA A 181 -17.28 12.66 1.06
CA ALA A 181 -17.11 13.07 2.46
C ALA A 181 -17.90 14.35 2.77
N MET A 182 -17.83 15.36 1.90
CA MET A 182 -18.54 16.62 2.08
C MET A 182 -20.06 16.45 1.95
N LYS A 183 -20.54 15.66 0.98
CA LYS A 183 -21.97 15.29 0.90
C LYS A 183 -22.44 14.59 2.16
N PHE A 184 -21.61 13.73 2.72
CA PHE A 184 -21.91 13.02 3.96
C PHE A 184 -22.01 13.98 5.17
N ILE A 185 -21.04 14.90 5.28
CA ILE A 185 -20.99 15.91 6.35
C ILE A 185 -22.16 16.90 6.24
N ASN A 186 -22.41 17.44 5.05
CA ASN A 186 -23.45 18.46 4.79
C ASN A 186 -24.88 17.93 4.99
N ARG A 187 -25.08 16.61 4.93
CA ARG A 187 -26.37 15.96 5.24
C ARG A 187 -26.64 15.82 6.75
N GLY A 188 -25.74 16.30 7.61
CA GLY A 188 -25.88 16.21 9.06
C GLY A 188 -25.51 14.83 9.63
N ASN A 189 -24.99 13.90 8.80
CA ASN A 189 -24.62 12.56 9.25
C ASN A 189 -23.26 12.51 9.97
N ARG A 190 -22.75 13.65 10.42
CA ARG A 190 -21.44 13.78 11.09
C ARG A 190 -21.29 12.94 12.36
N GLU A 191 -22.38 12.44 12.90
CA GLU A 191 -22.38 11.62 14.10
C GLU A 191 -22.21 10.13 13.81
N ASP A 192 -22.24 9.67 12.54
CA ASP A 192 -21.99 8.25 12.24
C ASP A 192 -20.49 7.93 12.34
N PRO A 193 -20.06 7.22 13.38
CA PRO A 193 -18.66 6.92 13.58
C PRO A 193 -18.15 5.89 12.57
N ALA A 194 -19.03 5.10 11.93
CA ALA A 194 -18.64 4.13 10.92
C ALA A 194 -18.25 4.82 9.62
N ALA A 195 -19.07 5.74 9.12
CA ALA A 195 -18.77 6.50 7.92
C ALA A 195 -17.49 7.32 8.04
N LEU A 196 -17.29 8.02 9.17
CA LEU A 196 -16.04 8.75 9.42
C LEU A 196 -14.82 7.82 9.48
N ARG A 197 -14.95 6.61 10.05
CA ARG A 197 -13.87 5.61 10.01
C ARG A 197 -13.51 5.19 8.59
N VAL A 198 -14.52 5.00 7.73
CA VAL A 198 -14.27 4.65 6.32
C VAL A 198 -13.55 5.79 5.60
N ILE A 199 -13.98 7.04 5.79
CA ILE A 199 -13.34 8.21 5.18
C ILE A 199 -11.86 8.31 5.62
N ARG A 200 -11.59 8.27 6.94
CA ARG A 200 -10.22 8.32 7.49
C ARG A 200 -9.33 7.22 6.91
N ARG A 201 -9.81 5.97 6.94
CA ARG A 201 -9.04 4.82 6.47
C ARG A 201 -8.80 4.86 4.96
N THR A 202 -9.75 5.41 4.20
CA THR A 202 -9.61 5.57 2.75
C THR A 202 -8.61 6.66 2.41
N LEU A 203 -8.62 7.78 3.13
CA LEU A 203 -7.60 8.84 2.96
C LEU A 203 -6.19 8.33 3.25
N LEU A 204 -6.00 7.65 4.38
CA LEU A 204 -4.69 7.10 4.76
C LEU A 204 -4.15 6.11 3.72
N ARG A 205 -5.03 5.28 3.15
CA ARG A 205 -4.64 4.22 2.21
C ARG A 205 -4.56 4.66 0.75
N LEU A 206 -4.98 5.88 0.44
CA LEU A 206 -5.12 6.33 -0.93
C LEU A 206 -3.77 6.29 -1.67
N PHE A 207 -2.70 6.63 -0.95
CA PHE A 207 -1.36 6.76 -1.50
C PHE A 207 -0.42 5.59 -1.16
N ASP A 208 -0.80 4.70 -0.22
CA ASP A 208 0.05 3.62 0.30
C ASP A 208 0.71 2.79 -0.81
N HIS A 209 -0.07 2.37 -1.81
CA HIS A 209 0.47 1.54 -2.89
C HIS A 209 1.47 2.30 -3.75
N HIS A 210 1.12 3.51 -4.18
CA HIS A 210 1.94 4.34 -5.03
C HIS A 210 3.29 4.66 -4.35
N PHE A 211 3.25 5.13 -3.11
CA PHE A 211 4.44 5.46 -2.32
C PHE A 211 5.32 4.25 -1.95
N SER A 212 4.75 3.04 -1.88
CA SER A 212 5.50 1.83 -1.51
C SER A 212 6.03 1.03 -2.70
N SER A 213 5.57 1.33 -3.92
CA SER A 213 6.00 0.59 -5.12
C SER A 213 6.39 1.48 -6.28
N GLU A 214 5.50 2.36 -6.73
CA GLU A 214 5.70 3.11 -7.99
C GLU A 214 6.81 4.15 -7.83
N ASP A 215 6.75 4.87 -6.73
CA ASP A 215 7.75 5.82 -6.28
C ASP A 215 9.12 5.17 -5.99
N VAL A 216 9.11 4.00 -5.36
CA VAL A 216 10.33 3.25 -5.03
C VAL A 216 11.00 2.78 -6.31
N GLU A 217 10.22 2.28 -7.27
CA GLU A 217 10.73 1.88 -8.59
C GLU A 217 11.39 3.05 -9.31
N TYR A 218 10.80 4.25 -9.26
CA TYR A 218 11.42 5.44 -9.84
C TYR A 218 12.79 5.74 -9.19
N VAL A 219 12.87 5.80 -7.85
CA VAL A 219 14.14 6.11 -7.16
C VAL A 219 15.20 5.03 -7.36
N GLU A 220 14.80 3.77 -7.44
CA GLU A 220 15.74 2.67 -7.69
C GLU A 220 16.33 2.73 -9.10
N LEU A 221 15.54 3.12 -10.11
CA LEU A 221 15.93 3.06 -11.52
C LEU A 221 16.54 4.35 -12.07
N ALA A 222 16.11 5.51 -11.57
CA ALA A 222 16.45 6.82 -12.16
C ALA A 222 17.39 7.67 -11.30
N VAL A 223 17.32 7.54 -9.97
CA VAL A 223 18.11 8.37 -9.05
C VAL A 223 19.44 7.67 -8.72
N LEU A 224 20.55 8.37 -8.96
CA LEU A 224 21.89 7.84 -8.72
C LEU A 224 22.13 7.62 -7.23
N GLU A 225 22.87 6.56 -6.88
CA GLU A 225 23.20 6.23 -5.47
C GLU A 225 23.84 7.39 -4.70
N GLN A 226 24.64 8.22 -5.37
CA GLN A 226 25.28 9.38 -4.76
C GLN A 226 24.27 10.45 -4.34
N GLU A 227 23.16 10.64 -5.06
CA GLU A 227 22.09 11.57 -4.67
C GLU A 227 21.23 11.02 -3.54
N ARG A 228 21.19 9.68 -3.39
CA ARG A 228 20.58 8.98 -2.25
C ARG A 228 21.44 9.06 -0.98
N ASP A 229 22.78 9.07 -1.11
CA ASP A 229 23.71 9.04 0.03
C ASP A 229 24.33 10.39 0.44
N MET A 230 24.46 11.39 -0.47
CA MET A 230 24.98 12.74 -0.16
C MET A 230 24.18 13.47 0.95
N THR A 231 22.99 12.99 1.27
CA THR A 231 22.14 13.55 2.31
C THR A 231 22.34 12.94 3.70
N LYS A 232 23.05 11.81 3.85
CA LYS A 232 23.48 11.33 5.18
C LYS A 232 24.57 12.23 5.77
N ASP A 233 25.52 12.66 4.95
CA ASP A 233 26.61 13.53 5.38
C ASP A 233 26.12 14.96 5.70
N THR A 234 25.17 15.47 4.91
CA THR A 234 24.58 16.80 5.15
C THR A 234 23.73 16.87 6.43
N GLU A 235 23.12 15.75 6.84
CA GLU A 235 22.34 15.68 8.08
C GLU A 235 23.26 15.55 9.32
N ILE A 236 24.39 14.84 9.20
CA ILE A 236 25.45 14.78 10.22
C ILE A 236 26.13 16.14 10.41
N ASP A 237 26.39 16.86 9.33
CA ASP A 237 26.99 18.20 9.38
C ASP A 237 26.04 19.24 9.98
N ASN A 238 24.74 19.19 9.64
CA ASN A 238 23.75 20.06 10.27
C ASN A 238 23.52 19.75 11.75
N LEU A 239 23.61 18.48 12.17
CA LEU A 239 23.61 18.08 13.58
C LEU A 239 24.86 18.59 14.32
N HIS A 240 26.05 18.55 13.71
CA HIS A 240 27.27 19.13 14.28
C HIS A 240 27.18 20.65 14.43
N ILE A 241 26.62 21.36 13.44
CA ILE A 241 26.44 22.82 13.48
C ILE A 241 25.40 23.22 14.55
N LYS A 242 24.30 22.46 14.70
CA LYS A 242 23.30 22.71 15.76
C LYS A 242 23.86 22.45 17.16
N LYS A 243 24.68 21.40 17.32
CA LYS A 243 25.34 21.07 18.60
C LYS A 243 26.39 22.11 18.98
N ASN A 244 27.15 22.64 18.01
CA ASN A 244 28.10 23.73 18.24
C ASN A 244 27.42 25.07 18.53
N LYS A 245 26.28 25.39 17.90
CA LYS A 245 25.48 26.59 18.25
C LYS A 245 24.89 26.49 19.67
N HIS A 246 24.45 25.31 20.11
CA HIS A 246 23.97 25.12 21.48
C HIS A 246 25.10 25.24 22.52
N HIS A 247 26.31 24.77 22.21
CA HIS A 247 27.46 24.94 23.11
C HIS A 247 27.95 26.39 23.19
N HIS A 248 27.89 27.14 22.08
CA HIS A 248 28.29 28.55 22.08
C HIS A 248 27.28 29.47 22.77
N HIS A 249 25.99 29.09 22.83
CA HIS A 249 24.98 29.88 23.55
C HIS A 249 24.99 29.60 25.07
N HIS A 250 25.39 28.40 25.49
CA HIS A 250 25.53 28.08 26.91
C HIS A 250 26.76 28.73 27.58
N HIS A 251 27.80 29.07 26.81
CA HIS A 251 28.99 29.71 27.36
C HIS A 251 28.87 31.25 27.49
N LYS A 252 27.94 31.87 26.76
CA LYS A 252 27.72 33.34 26.81
C LYS A 252 26.82 33.80 27.95
N HIS A 253 25.99 32.92 28.52
CA HIS A 253 25.11 33.29 29.64
C HIS A 253 25.74 33.18 31.04
N HIS A 254 26.93 32.59 31.16
CA HIS A 254 27.61 32.49 32.47
C HIS A 254 28.52 33.67 32.82
N HIS A 255 28.78 34.60 31.88
CA HIS A 255 29.61 35.78 32.15
C HIS A 255 28.85 37.09 32.37
N ILE A 256 27.53 37.10 32.21
CA ILE A 256 26.70 38.33 32.40
C ILE A 256 26.08 38.37 33.80
N ARG A 257 25.97 37.24 34.50
CA ARG A 257 25.30 37.16 35.81
C ARG A 257 26.17 37.43 37.04
N LEU A 258 27.47 37.69 36.86
CA LEU A 258 28.40 38.05 37.96
C LEU A 258 28.67 39.56 38.05
N SER A 259 28.16 40.36 37.11
CA SER A 259 28.38 41.81 37.09
C SER A 259 27.30 42.60 37.85
N ASP A 260 26.11 42.02 38.03
CA ASP A 260 24.95 42.75 38.59
C ASP A 260 24.80 42.60 40.11
N GLU A 261 25.52 41.69 40.75
CA GLU A 261 25.49 41.50 42.21
C GLU A 261 26.46 42.41 42.99
N TYR A 262 27.36 43.13 42.32
CA TYR A 262 28.28 44.07 42.99
C TYR A 262 27.82 45.53 43.01
N SER A 263 26.73 45.89 42.32
CA SER A 263 26.24 47.28 42.29
C SER A 263 25.13 47.59 43.30
N ASN A 264 24.59 46.60 44.02
CA ASN A 264 23.45 46.80 44.92
C ASN A 264 23.81 46.83 46.43
N ASN A 265 25.10 46.80 46.77
CA ASN A 265 25.56 46.81 48.18
C ASN A 265 26.36 48.07 48.55
N LYS A 266 26.33 49.13 47.73
CA LYS A 266 27.03 50.40 47.99
C LYS A 266 26.12 51.57 48.38
N ASN A 267 24.81 51.35 48.48
CA ASN A 267 23.82 52.42 48.69
C ASN A 267 23.05 52.31 50.02
N LYS A 268 23.62 51.63 51.03
CA LYS A 268 23.01 51.46 52.35
C LYS A 268 23.83 51.99 53.54
N ASN A 269 24.92 52.73 53.30
CA ASN A 269 25.77 53.24 54.39
C ASN A 269 25.79 54.77 54.56
N ASP A 270 24.98 55.54 53.83
CA ASP A 270 24.94 57.02 53.96
C ASP A 270 23.58 57.53 54.47
N LEU A 271 23.11 57.00 55.61
CA LEU A 271 22.05 57.59 56.43
C LEU A 271 22.21 57.14 57.89
N ASN A 272 23.17 57.78 58.57
CA ASN A 272 23.13 58.17 59.99
C ASN A 272 24.31 59.08 60.31
#